data_AF-A0A9R1BGX7-F1
#
_entry.id   AF-A0A9R1BGX7-F1
#
_cell.length_a   1.000
_cell.length_b   1.000
_cell.length_c   1.000
_cell.angle_alpha   90.00
_cell.angle_beta   90.00
_cell.angle_gamma   90.00
#
_symmetry.space_group_name_H-M   'P 1'
#
loop_
_entity.id
_entity.type
_entity.pdbx_description
1 polymer ?
#
loop_
_entity_poly.entity_id
_entity_poly.type
_entity_poly.pdbx_seq_one_letter_code
_entity_poly.pdbx_strand_id
1 'polypeptide(L)'
;MGLQSVPRTIALDEKTRTNLLLWPVEEIETLRLNATKLSDVTLNTGSVIHIPLRQGTQLDIEATFHLDASAVAALNEADVGYNCSSSGGAVNRGALGPFGLLVLAASDRRGEQTAVYFYVSRGLDGGLHTSFCQDELRSSRAKDVTKRVIGSTVPVLDGEAFSMRVLVDHSIVQGFAMGGRTTMTSRVYPMEAYQEAKVYLFNNATGASVTAERIVVHEMDSAHNQLSNMDDHSYVQ
;
A
#
# COMPACT_ATOMS: atom_id res chain seq x y z
N MET A 1 -21.45 -8.80 -6.44
CA MET A 1 -20.85 -9.66 -5.39
C MET A 1 -20.08 -8.78 -4.42
N GLY A 2 -20.26 -9.00 -3.11
CA GLY A 2 -19.49 -8.32 -2.05
C GLY A 2 -18.33 -9.19 -1.57
N LEU A 3 -17.29 -8.56 -1.02
CA LEU A 3 -16.17 -9.23 -0.35
C LEU A 3 -16.12 -8.74 1.09
N GLN A 4 -15.60 -9.58 1.99
CA GLN A 4 -15.21 -9.17 3.34
C GLN A 4 -13.72 -8.82 3.34
N SER A 5 -13.33 -7.82 4.13
CA SER A 5 -11.92 -7.61 4.43
C SER A 5 -11.36 -8.80 5.22
N VAL A 6 -10.05 -9.00 5.16
CA VAL A 6 -9.38 -9.95 6.05
C VAL A 6 -9.67 -9.54 7.51
N PRO A 7 -10.00 -10.50 8.41
CA PRO A 7 -10.17 -10.21 9.83
C PRO A 7 -8.97 -9.49 10.44
N ARG A 8 -9.23 -8.61 11.41
CA ARG A 8 -8.21 -7.77 12.02
C ARG A 8 -8.28 -7.84 13.53
N THR A 9 -7.12 -7.84 14.17
CA THR A 9 -7.03 -7.49 15.60
C THR A 9 -7.24 -5.99 15.78
N ILE A 10 -7.72 -5.60 16.95
CA ILE A 10 -7.92 -4.19 17.33
C ILE A 10 -7.26 -3.98 18.69
N ALA A 11 -6.35 -3.02 18.76
CA ALA A 11 -5.68 -2.62 20.00
C ALA A 11 -5.62 -1.10 20.12
N LEU A 12 -5.43 -0.58 21.34
CA LEU A 12 -5.11 0.83 21.55
C LEU A 12 -3.66 1.10 21.13
N ASP A 13 -3.41 2.21 20.43
CA ASP A 13 -2.06 2.70 20.22
C ASP A 13 -1.52 3.33 21.51
N GLU A 14 -0.77 2.57 22.29
CA GLU A 14 -0.17 3.04 23.54
C GLU A 14 0.86 4.16 23.34
N LYS A 15 1.46 4.27 22.14
CA LYS A 15 2.47 5.31 21.87
C LYS A 15 1.82 6.67 21.67
N THR A 16 0.74 6.73 20.89
CA THR A 16 0.07 8.00 20.59
C THR A 16 -1.14 8.27 21.47
N ARG A 17 -1.72 7.23 22.10
CA ARG A 17 -2.98 7.23 22.87
C ARG A 17 -4.17 7.89 22.17
N THR A 18 -4.11 7.96 20.84
CA THR A 18 -5.05 8.70 19.99
C THR A 18 -5.52 7.89 18.78
N ASN A 19 -4.97 6.69 18.57
CA ASN A 19 -5.34 5.80 17.47
C ASN A 19 -5.72 4.41 18.00
N LEU A 20 -6.51 3.69 17.21
CA LEU A 20 -6.63 2.24 17.30
C LEU A 20 -5.70 1.62 16.25
N LEU A 21 -5.01 0.56 16.64
CA LEU A 21 -4.19 -0.25 15.74
C LEU A 21 -5.07 -1.36 15.19
N LEU A 22 -5.25 -1.36 13.87
CA LEU A 22 -5.93 -2.43 13.15
C LEU A 22 -4.88 -3.20 12.34
N TRP A 23 -4.73 -4.49 12.63
CA TRP A 23 -3.71 -5.33 11.99
C TRP A 23 -4.30 -6.66 11.52
N PRO A 24 -3.90 -7.21 10.36
CA PRO A 24 -4.33 -8.55 9.95
C PRO A 24 -4.06 -9.57 11.06
N VAL A 25 -5.00 -10.48 11.29
CA VAL A 25 -4.79 -11.60 12.22
C VAL A 25 -3.60 -12.46 11.76
N GLU A 26 -2.87 -13.04 12.71
CA GLU A 26 -1.62 -13.76 12.42
C GLU A 26 -1.83 -15.00 11.55
N GLU A 27 -3.03 -15.59 11.56
CA GLU A 27 -3.38 -16.76 10.78
C GLU A 27 -3.27 -16.52 9.27
N ILE A 28 -3.38 -15.27 8.80
CA ILE A 28 -3.16 -14.97 7.38
C ILE A 28 -1.74 -15.33 6.96
N GLU A 29 -0.78 -15.29 7.87
CA GLU A 29 0.63 -15.56 7.58
C GLU A 29 0.88 -17.03 7.26
N THR A 30 -0.05 -17.93 7.64
CA THR A 30 -0.01 -19.35 7.25
C THR A 30 -0.18 -19.57 5.73
N LEU A 31 -0.73 -18.58 5.02
CA LEU A 31 -0.86 -18.60 3.56
C LEU A 31 0.41 -18.12 2.84
N ARG A 32 1.43 -17.62 3.56
CA ARG A 32 2.69 -17.16 2.95
C ARG A 32 3.44 -18.36 2.36
N LEU A 33 3.81 -18.25 1.08
CA LEU A 33 4.63 -19.23 0.38
C LEU A 33 6.09 -18.76 0.30
N ASN A 34 6.53 -18.34 -0.89
CA ASN A 34 7.89 -17.86 -1.11
C ASN A 34 8.05 -16.43 -0.57
N ALA A 35 9.30 -15.98 -0.44
CA ALA A 35 9.61 -14.62 -0.02
C ALA A 35 10.67 -14.01 -0.93
N THR A 36 10.35 -12.85 -1.52
CA THR A 36 11.30 -11.99 -2.21
C THR A 36 11.69 -10.86 -1.27
N LYS A 37 12.99 -10.70 -1.00
CA LYS A 37 13.52 -9.72 -0.05
C LYS A 37 14.43 -8.73 -0.77
N LEU A 38 14.19 -7.44 -0.55
CA LEU A 38 15.07 -6.36 -0.99
C LEU A 38 15.42 -5.51 0.24
N SER A 39 16.65 -5.02 0.28
CA SER A 39 17.13 -4.17 1.36
C SER A 39 17.97 -3.04 0.79
N ASP A 40 17.94 -1.89 1.48
CA ASP A 40 18.77 -0.72 1.19
C ASP A 40 18.66 -0.23 -0.27
N VAL A 41 17.45 -0.24 -0.83
CA VAL A 41 17.19 0.22 -2.20
C VAL A 41 16.97 1.73 -2.21
N THR A 42 17.93 2.48 -2.77
CA THR A 42 17.77 3.91 -2.98
C THR A 42 16.84 4.22 -4.16
N LEU A 43 15.73 4.89 -3.89
CA LEU A 43 14.77 5.41 -4.85
C LEU A 43 15.05 6.89 -5.10
N ASN A 44 15.80 7.18 -6.16
CA ASN A 44 16.01 8.55 -6.65
C ASN A 44 14.67 9.20 -7.05
N THR A 45 14.65 10.53 -7.15
CA THR A 45 13.46 11.27 -7.59
C THR A 45 13.02 10.83 -8.99
N GLY A 46 11.73 10.54 -9.16
CA GLY A 46 11.15 10.02 -10.40
C GLY A 46 11.45 8.54 -10.69
N SER A 47 12.09 7.80 -9.79
CA SER A 47 12.46 6.40 -10.03
C SER A 47 11.27 5.43 -9.87
N VAL A 48 11.30 4.37 -10.67
CA VAL A 48 10.39 3.22 -10.59
C VAL A 48 11.20 1.94 -10.77
N ILE A 49 11.21 1.07 -9.77
CA ILE A 49 12.01 -0.15 -9.72
C ILE A 49 11.09 -1.36 -9.65
N HIS A 50 11.26 -2.31 -10.56
CA HIS A 50 10.48 -3.55 -10.61
C HIS A 50 10.94 -4.52 -9.52
N ILE A 51 10.00 -5.12 -8.79
CA ILE A 51 10.26 -6.25 -7.89
C ILE A 51 9.99 -7.55 -8.66
N PRO A 52 11.00 -8.39 -8.92
CA PRO A 52 10.82 -9.62 -9.69
C PRO A 52 10.11 -10.68 -8.84
N LEU A 53 8.82 -10.91 -9.14
CA LEU A 53 7.96 -11.90 -8.47
C LEU A 53 7.49 -12.98 -9.44
N ARG A 54 7.05 -14.13 -8.91
CA ARG A 54 6.46 -15.20 -9.74
C ARG A 54 5.03 -14.88 -10.18
N GLN A 55 4.30 -14.16 -9.34
CA GLN A 55 2.95 -13.64 -9.60
C GLN A 55 2.78 -12.29 -8.89
N GLY A 56 1.79 -11.49 -9.30
CA GLY A 56 1.55 -10.17 -8.71
C GLY A 56 0.13 -9.90 -8.27
N THR A 57 -0.74 -10.91 -8.28
CA THR A 57 -2.18 -10.76 -8.01
C THR A 57 -2.58 -11.19 -6.60
N GLN A 58 -1.79 -12.03 -5.91
CA GLN A 58 -2.08 -12.47 -4.55
C GLN A 58 -0.83 -12.40 -3.66
N LEU A 59 -0.69 -11.32 -2.91
CA LEU A 59 0.56 -10.95 -2.21
C LEU A 59 0.31 -10.42 -0.80
N ASP A 60 1.32 -10.60 0.06
CA ASP A 60 1.49 -9.88 1.32
C ASP A 60 2.84 -9.17 1.31
N ILE A 61 2.80 -7.84 1.27
CA ILE A 61 3.97 -7.00 1.10
C ILE A 61 4.19 -6.20 2.39
N GLU A 62 5.38 -6.31 2.98
CA GLU A 62 5.84 -5.42 4.05
C GLU A 62 6.96 -4.53 3.51
N ALA A 63 6.88 -3.22 3.76
CA ALA A 63 7.89 -2.27 3.32
C ALA A 63 8.17 -1.20 4.39
N THR A 64 9.44 -0.88 4.59
CA THR A 64 9.91 0.25 5.40
C THR A 64 10.74 1.22 4.56
N PHE A 65 10.51 2.52 4.75
CA PHE A 65 11.18 3.58 4.03
C PHE A 65 11.74 4.65 4.98
N HIS A 66 12.84 5.27 4.57
CA HIS A 66 13.43 6.45 5.20
C HIS A 66 13.55 7.58 4.19
N LEU A 67 13.25 8.79 4.64
CA LEU A 67 13.55 10.01 3.90
C LEU A 67 14.99 10.44 4.19
N ASP A 68 15.66 11.03 3.20
CA ASP A 68 16.93 11.70 3.44
C ASP A 68 16.72 12.91 4.36
N ALA A 69 17.23 12.82 5.60
CA ALA A 69 17.10 13.86 6.61
C ALA A 69 17.68 15.21 6.16
N SER A 70 18.75 15.20 5.36
CA SER A 70 19.35 16.43 4.85
C SER A 70 18.45 17.09 3.81
N ALA A 71 17.81 16.30 2.95
CA ALA A 71 16.83 16.79 1.98
C ALA A 71 15.59 17.36 2.69
N VAL A 72 15.09 16.67 3.74
CA VAL A 72 13.98 17.16 4.56
C VAL A 72 14.32 18.49 5.24
N ALA A 73 15.52 18.62 5.80
CA ALA A 73 15.98 19.84 6.46
C ALA A 73 16.19 21.03 5.49
N ALA A 74 16.51 20.75 4.22
CA ALA A 74 16.70 21.77 3.19
C ALA A 74 15.37 22.34 2.63
N LEU A 75 14.22 21.73 2.96
CA LEU A 75 12.92 22.19 2.47
C LEU A 75 12.42 23.43 3.22
N ASN A 76 12.26 24.51 2.46
CA ASN A 76 11.78 25.79 2.98
C ASN A 76 10.34 26.10 2.59
N GLU A 77 9.84 25.48 1.51
CA GLU A 77 8.48 25.74 1.01
C GLU A 77 7.47 24.91 1.78
N ALA A 78 6.40 25.57 2.23
CA ALA A 78 5.25 24.89 2.81
C ALA A 78 4.38 24.28 1.70
N ASP A 79 3.87 23.09 1.97
CA ASP A 79 2.94 22.37 1.12
C ASP A 79 1.60 22.24 1.86
N VAL A 80 0.81 23.31 1.79
CA VAL A 80 -0.43 23.43 2.55
C VAL A 80 -1.60 22.89 1.74
N GLY A 81 -2.46 22.10 2.39
CA GLY A 81 -3.73 21.66 1.81
C GLY A 81 -3.65 20.33 1.04
N TYR A 82 -2.51 19.65 1.04
CA TYR A 82 -2.42 18.30 0.49
C TYR A 82 -3.41 17.36 1.20
N ASN A 83 -4.21 16.65 0.40
CA ASN A 83 -5.00 15.52 0.85
C ASN A 83 -5.16 14.51 -0.29
N CYS A 84 -5.20 13.23 0.05
CA CYS A 84 -5.21 12.16 -0.95
C CYS A 84 -6.31 12.34 -2.02
N SER A 85 -7.55 12.66 -1.60
CA SER A 85 -8.73 12.65 -2.46
C SER A 85 -8.80 13.77 -3.50
N SER A 86 -8.16 14.92 -3.27
CA SER A 86 -8.26 16.09 -4.16
C SER A 86 -6.92 16.58 -4.71
N SER A 87 -5.79 16.03 -4.25
CA SER A 87 -4.46 16.43 -4.71
C SER A 87 -3.95 15.65 -5.93
N GLY A 88 -4.83 14.99 -6.69
CA GLY A 88 -4.48 14.41 -8.00
C GLY A 88 -3.74 13.07 -7.98
N GLY A 89 -3.62 12.41 -6.82
CA GLY A 89 -3.07 11.06 -6.71
C GLY A 89 -1.56 10.97 -6.91
N ALA A 90 -1.08 9.78 -7.28
CA ALA A 90 0.34 9.43 -7.36
C ALA A 90 1.09 10.13 -8.50
N VAL A 91 0.38 10.75 -9.45
CA VAL A 91 0.97 11.51 -10.56
C VAL A 91 1.36 12.93 -10.16
N ASN A 92 0.69 13.50 -9.14
CA ASN A 92 1.02 14.83 -8.66
C ASN A 92 2.28 14.76 -7.78
N ARG A 93 3.22 15.66 -8.04
CA ARG A 93 4.57 15.58 -7.47
C ARG A 93 4.74 16.64 -6.39
N GLY A 94 5.20 16.20 -5.23
CA GLY A 94 5.59 17.05 -4.11
C GLY A 94 7.08 16.92 -3.79
N ALA A 95 7.52 17.72 -2.83
CA ALA A 95 8.91 17.72 -2.38
C ALA A 95 9.33 16.37 -1.77
N LEU A 96 8.48 15.79 -0.91
CA LEU A 96 8.75 14.55 -0.17
C LEU A 96 7.75 13.44 -0.50
N GLY A 97 7.24 13.43 -1.73
CA GLY A 97 6.36 12.36 -2.17
C GLY A 97 5.69 12.68 -3.50
N PRO A 98 4.89 11.75 -4.02
CA PRO A 98 4.54 10.47 -3.42
C PRO A 98 5.64 9.41 -3.58
N PHE A 99 5.78 8.52 -2.59
CA PHE A 99 6.68 7.36 -2.64
C PHE A 99 6.03 6.12 -2.01
N GLY A 100 6.30 4.93 -2.55
CA GLY A 100 5.73 3.69 -2.06
C GLY A 100 5.71 2.57 -3.10
N LEU A 101 4.55 1.91 -3.22
CA LEU A 101 4.34 0.74 -4.07
C LEU A 101 3.35 1.02 -5.20
N LEU A 102 3.61 0.44 -6.36
CA LEU A 102 2.62 0.23 -7.42
C LEU A 102 2.30 -1.27 -7.46
N VAL A 103 1.05 -1.63 -7.21
CA VAL A 103 0.56 -3.02 -7.21
C VAL A 103 -0.49 -3.20 -8.29
N LEU A 104 -0.74 -4.45 -8.67
CA LEU A 104 -1.64 -4.80 -9.78
C LEU A 104 -1.33 -3.95 -11.02
N ALA A 105 -0.03 -3.80 -11.30
CA ALA A 105 0.47 -2.89 -12.30
C ALA A 105 0.83 -3.60 -13.61
N ALA A 106 0.61 -2.94 -14.73
CA ALA A 106 1.01 -3.42 -16.05
C ALA A 106 2.54 -3.45 -16.20
N SER A 107 3.02 -4.28 -17.12
CA SER A 107 4.45 -4.51 -17.39
C SER A 107 5.19 -3.28 -17.95
N ASP A 108 4.50 -2.35 -18.58
CA ASP A 108 5.10 -1.19 -19.28
C ASP A 108 5.23 0.08 -18.41
N ARG A 109 4.86 0.02 -17.11
CA ARG A 109 4.84 1.12 -16.12
C ARG A 109 3.92 2.31 -16.46
N ARG A 110 3.37 2.36 -17.67
CA ARG A 110 2.49 3.43 -18.18
C ARG A 110 1.03 2.99 -18.27
N GLY A 111 0.79 1.68 -18.19
CA GLY A 111 -0.52 1.05 -18.17
C GLY A 111 -1.26 1.22 -16.85
N GLU A 112 -2.13 0.24 -16.58
CA GLU A 112 -2.89 0.17 -15.34
C GLU A 112 -1.98 -0.01 -14.13
N GLN A 113 -2.35 0.58 -13.00
CA GLN A 113 -1.66 0.42 -11.71
C GLN A 113 -2.53 0.95 -10.57
N THR A 114 -2.41 0.33 -9.40
CA THR A 114 -2.91 0.88 -8.13
C THR A 114 -1.71 1.34 -7.31
N ALA A 115 -1.64 2.63 -6.94
CA ALA A 115 -0.54 3.12 -6.13
C ALA A 115 -0.92 3.10 -4.64
N VAL A 116 -0.02 2.61 -3.80
CA VAL A 116 -0.13 2.64 -2.33
C VAL A 116 1.09 3.37 -1.80
N TYR A 117 0.91 4.56 -1.23
CA TYR A 117 2.03 5.47 -1.04
C TYR A 117 1.91 6.38 0.18
N PHE A 118 3.06 6.87 0.61
CA PHE A 118 3.18 7.99 1.52
C PHE A 118 3.41 9.29 0.75
N TYR A 119 2.85 10.36 1.29
CA TYR A 119 3.15 11.72 0.88
C TYR A 119 3.38 12.55 2.14
N VAL A 120 4.52 13.24 2.22
CA VAL A 120 4.85 14.08 3.37
C VAL A 120 4.78 15.54 2.95
N SER A 121 3.86 16.28 3.55
CA SER A 121 3.72 17.73 3.35
C SER A 121 4.35 18.50 4.50
N ARG A 122 4.81 19.72 4.23
CA ARG A 122 5.39 20.62 5.23
C ARG A 122 4.40 21.72 5.58
N GLY A 123 4.05 21.85 6.85
CA GLY A 123 3.19 22.92 7.37
C GLY A 123 3.90 24.28 7.43
N LEU A 124 3.12 25.34 7.61
CA LEU A 124 3.64 26.70 7.81
C LEU A 124 4.44 26.85 9.12
N ASP A 125 4.17 25.99 10.08
CA ASP A 125 4.90 25.86 11.35
C ASP A 125 6.23 25.09 11.20
N GLY A 126 6.53 24.60 9.99
CA GLY A 126 7.68 23.75 9.71
C GLY A 126 7.48 22.29 10.11
N GLY A 127 6.32 21.94 10.67
CA GLY A 127 5.95 20.57 10.99
C GLY A 127 5.75 19.73 9.74
N LEU A 128 5.98 18.42 9.87
CA LEU A 128 5.72 17.47 8.78
C LEU A 128 4.39 16.76 9.03
N HIS A 129 3.58 16.66 7.99
CA HIS A 129 2.33 15.90 7.99
C HIS A 129 2.41 14.78 6.98
N THR A 130 2.22 13.55 7.44
CA THR A 130 2.28 12.37 6.57
C THR A 130 0.87 11.93 6.20
N SER A 131 0.61 11.81 4.91
CA SER A 131 -0.58 11.16 4.37
C SER A 131 -0.22 9.78 3.84
N PHE A 132 -1.08 8.79 4.12
CA PHE A 132 -1.04 7.48 3.46
C PHE A 132 -2.22 7.39 2.50
N CYS A 133 -1.97 7.01 1.25
CA CYS A 133 -2.96 7.07 0.18
C CYS A 133 -2.99 5.77 -0.64
N GLN A 134 -4.18 5.41 -1.12
CA GLN A 134 -4.40 4.44 -2.20
C GLN A 134 -5.01 5.17 -3.40
N ASP A 135 -4.29 5.21 -4.52
CA ASP A 135 -4.73 5.84 -5.76
C ASP A 135 -5.20 4.80 -6.77
N GLU A 136 -6.51 4.82 -7.03
CA GLU A 136 -7.20 3.93 -7.96
C GLU A 136 -7.39 4.59 -9.35
N LEU A 137 -7.00 5.85 -9.57
CA LEU A 137 -7.30 6.62 -10.79
C LEU A 137 -6.79 5.93 -12.06
N ARG A 138 -5.69 5.18 -11.95
CA ARG A 138 -5.09 4.39 -13.04
C ARG A 138 -5.28 2.88 -12.86
N SER A 139 -6.11 2.43 -11.92
CA SER A 139 -6.24 1.00 -11.59
C SER A 139 -6.95 0.16 -12.65
N SER A 140 -7.67 0.78 -13.58
CA SER A 140 -8.42 0.09 -14.63
C SER A 140 -8.61 0.98 -15.86
N ARG A 141 -8.70 0.40 -17.05
CA ARG A 141 -9.13 1.03 -18.30
C ARG A 141 -10.65 1.07 -18.45
N ALA A 142 -11.39 0.32 -17.62
CA ALA A 142 -12.84 0.26 -17.69
C ALA A 142 -13.45 1.63 -17.33
N LYS A 143 -14.50 2.04 -18.05
CA LYS A 143 -15.12 3.37 -17.90
C LYS A 143 -16.20 3.40 -16.82
N ASP A 144 -16.79 2.26 -16.54
CA ASP A 144 -17.91 2.01 -15.64
C ASP A 144 -17.47 1.56 -14.24
N VAL A 145 -16.18 1.65 -13.94
CA VAL A 145 -15.61 1.40 -12.61
C VAL A 145 -15.31 2.72 -11.93
N THR A 146 -15.85 2.89 -10.71
CA THR A 146 -15.50 4.01 -9.85
C THR A 146 -14.02 3.96 -9.49
N LYS A 147 -13.33 5.06 -9.68
CA LYS A 147 -11.91 5.24 -9.33
C LYS A 147 -11.76 6.51 -8.54
N ARG A 148 -11.06 6.43 -7.43
CA ARG A 148 -10.80 7.57 -6.55
C ARG A 148 -9.44 7.40 -5.90
N VAL A 149 -8.96 8.48 -5.30
CA VAL A 149 -7.87 8.39 -4.35
C VAL A 149 -8.50 8.39 -2.97
N ILE A 150 -8.18 7.38 -2.16
CA ILE A 150 -8.57 7.33 -0.76
C ILE A 150 -7.33 7.48 0.10
N GLY A 151 -7.50 7.98 1.31
CA GLY A 151 -6.42 8.05 2.28
C GLY A 151 -6.70 9.03 3.40
N SER A 152 -5.76 9.10 4.33
CA SER A 152 -5.83 9.97 5.50
C SER A 152 -4.44 10.32 5.99
N THR A 153 -4.37 11.34 6.83
CA THR A 153 -3.17 11.63 7.62
C THR A 153 -2.90 10.46 8.58
N VAL A 154 -1.63 10.11 8.73
CA VAL A 154 -1.16 9.10 9.67
C VAL A 154 -0.03 9.68 10.51
N PRO A 155 -0.05 9.54 11.85
CA PRO A 155 1.04 10.03 12.68
C PRO A 155 2.28 9.13 12.53
N VAL A 156 3.42 9.77 12.31
CA VAL A 156 4.76 9.18 12.27
C VAL A 156 5.55 9.85 13.38
N LEU A 157 6.00 9.08 14.37
CA LEU A 157 6.75 9.62 15.50
C LEU A 157 8.23 9.83 15.13
N ASP A 158 8.91 10.67 15.89
CA ASP A 158 10.34 10.92 15.68
C ASP A 158 11.14 9.61 15.76
N GLY A 159 12.03 9.42 14.79
CA GLY A 159 12.81 8.18 14.61
C GLY A 159 12.05 6.97 14.05
N GLU A 160 10.74 7.05 13.78
CA GLU A 160 10.02 5.95 13.13
C GLU A 160 10.26 5.93 11.61
N ALA A 161 10.58 4.75 11.07
CA ALA A 161 10.57 4.51 9.64
C ALA A 161 9.12 4.54 9.10
N PHE A 162 8.93 5.02 7.87
CA PHE A 162 7.66 4.94 7.17
C PHE A 162 7.37 3.47 6.85
N SER A 163 6.45 2.85 7.59
CA SER A 163 6.15 1.42 7.45
C SER A 163 4.77 1.21 6.85
N MET A 164 4.68 0.29 5.89
CA MET A 164 3.41 -0.19 5.35
C MET A 164 3.39 -1.71 5.22
N ARG A 165 2.22 -2.30 5.42
CA ARG A 165 1.88 -3.65 4.96
C ARG A 165 0.75 -3.53 3.93
N VAL A 166 0.84 -4.24 2.82
CA VAL A 166 -0.12 -4.21 1.73
C VAL A 166 -0.50 -5.64 1.36
N LEU A 167 -1.76 -6.00 1.59
CA LEU A 167 -2.35 -7.23 1.12
C LEU A 167 -2.98 -6.98 -0.25
N VAL A 168 -2.59 -7.76 -1.24
CA VAL A 168 -3.15 -7.74 -2.60
C VAL A 168 -3.85 -9.07 -2.81
N ASP A 169 -5.12 -9.03 -3.20
CA ASP A 169 -5.87 -10.23 -3.58
C ASP A 169 -6.81 -9.88 -4.75
N HIS A 170 -6.31 -10.08 -5.97
CA HIS A 170 -7.00 -9.86 -7.23
C HIS A 170 -7.65 -8.47 -7.33
N SER A 171 -8.91 -8.34 -6.87
CA SER A 171 -9.71 -7.11 -6.96
C SER A 171 -9.78 -6.31 -5.67
N ILE A 172 -9.03 -6.68 -4.63
CA ILE A 172 -8.97 -5.96 -3.35
C ILE A 172 -7.52 -5.68 -2.96
N VAL A 173 -7.25 -4.46 -2.51
CA VAL A 173 -5.95 -4.04 -1.98
C VAL A 173 -6.17 -3.44 -0.61
N GLN A 174 -5.61 -4.03 0.43
CA GLN A 174 -5.72 -3.54 1.81
C GLN A 174 -4.36 -3.01 2.27
N GLY A 175 -4.29 -1.72 2.57
CA GLY A 175 -3.08 -1.05 3.08
C GLY A 175 -3.17 -0.82 4.58
N PHE A 176 -2.06 -1.05 5.28
CA PHE A 176 -1.89 -0.86 6.73
C PHE A 176 -0.62 -0.04 6.95
N ALA A 177 -0.75 1.22 7.32
CA ALA A 177 0.39 2.10 7.56
C ALA A 177 0.70 2.21 9.05
N MET A 178 1.98 2.41 9.34
CA MET A 178 2.52 2.71 10.67
C MET A 178 2.03 1.71 11.73
N GLY A 179 2.17 0.41 11.45
CA GLY A 179 1.72 -0.65 12.35
C GLY A 179 0.20 -0.74 12.52
N GLY A 180 -0.58 -0.25 11.55
CA GLY A 180 -2.05 -0.32 11.58
C GLY A 180 -2.74 0.91 12.15
N ARG A 181 -2.00 2.00 12.44
CA ARG A 181 -2.59 3.31 12.84
C ARG A 181 -3.52 3.87 11.77
N THR A 182 -3.28 3.53 10.51
CA THR A 182 -4.17 3.87 9.41
C THR A 182 -4.34 2.65 8.53
N THR A 183 -5.58 2.32 8.21
CA THR A 183 -5.92 1.23 7.31
C THR A 183 -6.85 1.71 6.21
N MET A 184 -6.69 1.15 5.02
CA MET A 184 -7.49 1.49 3.85
C MET A 184 -7.71 0.25 3.00
N THR A 185 -8.81 0.26 2.27
CA THR A 185 -9.21 -0.88 1.45
C THR A 185 -9.79 -0.36 0.15
N SER A 186 -9.12 -0.69 -0.94
CA SER A 186 -9.51 -0.35 -2.30
C SER A 186 -10.08 -1.57 -3.02
N ARG A 187 -11.08 -1.33 -3.87
CA ARG A 187 -11.59 -2.30 -4.83
C ARG A 187 -11.18 -1.86 -6.22
N VAL A 188 -10.44 -2.70 -6.92
CA VAL A 188 -9.84 -2.37 -8.21
C VAL A 188 -10.07 -3.50 -9.21
N TYR A 189 -10.20 -3.17 -10.49
CA TYR A 189 -10.59 -4.13 -11.53
C TYR A 189 -9.73 -3.92 -12.78
N PRO A 190 -8.41 -4.19 -12.72
CA PRO A 190 -7.54 -4.06 -13.87
C PRO A 190 -7.97 -5.00 -15.01
N MET A 191 -7.83 -4.55 -16.25
CA MET A 191 -8.08 -5.33 -17.46
C MET A 191 -6.79 -5.81 -18.15
N GLU A 192 -5.67 -5.11 -17.95
CA GLU A 192 -4.35 -5.46 -18.47
C GLU A 192 -3.57 -6.29 -17.43
N ALA A 193 -3.61 -5.87 -16.17
CA ALA A 193 -2.80 -6.46 -15.09
C ALA A 193 -3.45 -7.67 -14.39
N TYR A 194 -4.57 -8.23 -14.89
CA TYR A 194 -5.32 -9.26 -14.18
C TYR A 194 -4.64 -10.65 -14.13
N GLN A 195 -3.73 -10.95 -15.06
CA GLN A 195 -2.98 -12.23 -15.10
C GLN A 195 -1.47 -12.06 -14.92
N GLU A 196 -0.91 -10.94 -15.35
CA GLU A 196 0.53 -10.67 -15.28
C GLU A 196 0.84 -9.41 -14.48
N ALA A 197 0.08 -9.15 -13.41
CA ALA A 197 0.35 -8.06 -12.49
C ALA A 197 1.82 -8.05 -12.08
N LYS A 198 2.41 -6.86 -12.13
CA LYS A 198 3.73 -6.55 -11.61
C LYS A 198 3.62 -5.70 -10.35
N VAL A 199 4.72 -5.68 -9.61
CA VAL A 199 4.89 -4.81 -8.45
C VAL A 199 6.11 -3.95 -8.66
N TYR A 200 5.98 -2.66 -8.32
CA TYR A 200 7.09 -1.71 -8.39
C TYR A 200 7.23 -0.92 -7.09
N LEU A 201 8.46 -0.61 -6.73
CA LEU A 201 8.77 0.51 -5.85
C LEU A 201 8.80 1.79 -6.70
N PHE A 202 8.34 2.89 -6.14
CA PHE A 202 8.45 4.18 -6.81
C PHE A 202 8.72 5.32 -5.84
N ASN A 203 9.38 6.35 -6.36
CA ASN A 203 9.49 7.65 -5.73
C ASN A 203 9.23 8.72 -6.80
N ASN A 204 8.07 9.35 -6.79
CA ASN A 204 7.71 10.43 -7.71
C ASN A 204 7.93 11.84 -7.10
N ALA A 205 8.64 11.93 -5.98
CA ALA A 205 9.01 13.20 -5.37
C ALA A 205 9.92 14.03 -6.27
N THR A 206 10.04 15.32 -5.96
CA THR A 206 10.95 16.26 -6.64
C THR A 206 12.15 16.63 -5.78
N GLY A 207 12.01 16.61 -4.44
CA GLY A 207 12.96 17.21 -3.52
C GLY A 207 13.83 16.22 -2.73
N ALA A 208 13.45 14.95 -2.64
CA ALA A 208 14.21 13.96 -1.87
C ALA A 208 14.24 12.57 -2.50
N SER A 209 15.38 11.91 -2.41
CA SER A 209 15.47 10.46 -2.53
C SER A 209 14.88 9.77 -1.30
N VAL A 210 14.39 8.55 -1.51
CA VAL A 210 13.85 7.70 -0.44
C VAL A 210 14.63 6.41 -0.41
N THR A 211 15.04 5.95 0.77
CA THR A 211 15.65 4.63 0.92
C THR A 211 14.57 3.65 1.36
N ALA A 212 14.32 2.62 0.54
CA ALA A 212 13.51 1.49 0.94
C ALA A 212 14.41 0.49 1.67
N GLU A 213 14.43 0.58 3.00
CA GLU A 213 15.34 -0.14 3.90
C GLU A 213 15.06 -1.64 3.90
N ARG A 214 13.78 -2.03 4.00
CA ARG A 214 13.36 -3.42 3.99
C ARG A 214 12.07 -3.58 3.21
N ILE A 215 12.11 -4.41 2.18
CA ILE A 215 10.93 -4.85 1.44
C ILE A 215 10.89 -6.37 1.49
N VAL A 216 9.79 -6.93 1.97
CA VAL A 216 9.54 -8.37 1.94
C VAL A 216 8.20 -8.59 1.25
N VAL A 217 8.22 -9.31 0.14
CA VAL A 217 7.03 -9.70 -0.59
C VAL A 217 6.86 -11.20 -0.46
N HIS A 218 5.74 -11.62 0.10
CA HIS A 218 5.29 -13.00 0.08
C HIS A 218 4.25 -13.19 -1.01
N GLU A 219 4.46 -14.17 -1.89
CA GLU A 219 3.34 -14.74 -2.63
C GLU A 219 2.45 -15.53 -1.67
N MET A 220 1.14 -15.37 -1.80
CA MET A 220 0.16 -15.98 -0.91
C MET A 220 -0.56 -17.14 -1.60
N ASP A 221 -0.83 -18.21 -0.87
CA ASP A 221 -1.71 -19.29 -1.31
C ASP A 221 -3.19 -18.91 -1.14
N SER A 222 -4.07 -19.56 -1.90
CA SER A 222 -5.51 -19.37 -1.76
C SER A 222 -6.01 -19.98 -0.45
N ALA A 223 -6.93 -19.28 0.23
CA ALA A 223 -7.60 -19.83 1.39
C ALA A 223 -8.52 -21.00 0.98
N HIS A 224 -8.49 -22.09 1.75
CA HIS A 224 -9.30 -23.28 1.47
C HIS A 224 -10.74 -23.06 1.94
N ASN A 225 -11.66 -22.90 1.00
CA ASN A 225 -13.09 -22.82 1.29
C ASN A 225 -13.74 -24.18 1.01
N GLN A 226 -13.92 -25.02 2.04
CA GLN A 226 -14.73 -26.23 1.92
C GLN A 226 -16.21 -25.87 2.07
N LEU A 227 -17.00 -26.20 1.06
CA LEU A 227 -18.45 -26.29 1.21
C LEU A 227 -18.74 -27.57 2.01
N SER A 228 -19.08 -27.43 3.28
CA SER A 228 -19.65 -28.53 4.04
C SER A 228 -21.07 -28.77 3.52
N ASN A 229 -21.25 -29.74 2.63
CA ASN A 229 -22.60 -30.23 2.31
C ASN A 229 -23.12 -31.01 3.53
N MET A 230 -23.91 -30.36 4.38
CA MET A 230 -24.79 -31.06 5.31
C MET A 230 -25.98 -31.61 4.52
N ASP A 231 -25.78 -32.73 3.84
CA ASP A 231 -26.86 -33.60 3.35
C ASP A 231 -26.33 -35.04 3.35
N ASP A 232 -26.05 -35.55 4.55
CA ASP A 232 -25.88 -36.99 4.77
C ASP A 232 -27.23 -37.53 5.27
N HIS A 233 -28.20 -37.60 4.36
CA HIS A 233 -29.43 -38.34 4.58
C HIS A 233 -29.13 -39.84 4.50
N SER A 234 -28.69 -40.42 5.61
CA SER A 234 -28.70 -41.88 5.79
C SER A 234 -30.14 -42.36 5.98
N TYR A 235 -30.87 -42.56 4.89
CA TYR A 235 -31.96 -43.54 4.88
C TYR A 235 -31.35 -44.90 4.57
N VAL A 236 -31.06 -45.67 5.62
CA VAL A 236 -30.91 -47.12 5.49
C VAL A 236 -32.31 -47.72 5.66
N GLN A 237 -32.75 -48.45 4.63
CA GLN A 237 -33.98 -49.25 4.60
C GLN A 237 -33.99 -50.33 5.68
#